data_AF-A0A3D0DXT3-F1
#
_entry.id   AF-A0A3D0DXT3-F1
#
_cell.length_a   1.000
_cell.length_b   1.000
_cell.length_c   1.000
_cell.angle_alpha   90.00
_cell.angle_beta   90.00
_cell.angle_gamma   90.00
#
_symmetry.space_group_name_H-M   'P 1'
#
loop_
_entity.id
_entity.type
_entity.pdbx_description
1 polymer ?
#
loop_
_entity_poly.entity_id
_entity_poly.type
_entity_poly.pdbx_seq_one_letter_code
_entity_poly.pdbx_strand_id
1 'polypeptide(L)'
;PAPAATPSPANFPRVDTSQQRVRDDDRREILNEELRAEEQKLAEQKREFNNGEPPRNGNERNYAKYQERVGQMREDINRTERNVEALRREIANIR
;
A
#
# COMPACT_ATOMS: atom_id res chain seq x y z
N PRO A 1 -7.84 -40.07 4.30
CA PRO A 1 -7.42 -39.83 5.71
C PRO A 1 -7.05 -38.35 5.86
N ALA A 2 -7.83 -37.57 6.60
CA ALA A 2 -7.56 -36.14 6.83
C ALA A 2 -6.59 -35.97 8.01
N PRO A 3 -5.63 -35.03 7.97
CA PRO A 3 -4.71 -34.83 9.08
C PRO A 3 -5.46 -34.23 10.27
N ALA A 4 -5.33 -34.87 11.43
CA ALA A 4 -5.88 -34.41 12.70
C ALA A 4 -5.18 -33.11 13.15
N ALA A 5 -5.98 -32.10 13.52
CA ALA A 5 -5.47 -30.88 14.13
C ALA A 5 -4.81 -31.23 15.48
N THR A 6 -3.54 -30.86 15.64
CA THR A 6 -2.81 -31.04 16.90
C THR A 6 -3.39 -30.09 17.96
N PRO A 7 -3.77 -30.59 19.15
CA PRO A 7 -4.29 -29.74 20.22
C PRO A 7 -3.15 -28.86 20.75
N SER A 8 -3.36 -27.54 20.73
CA SER A 8 -2.44 -26.57 21.34
C SER A 8 -2.31 -26.86 22.85
N PRO A 9 -1.10 -26.76 23.45
CA PRO A 9 -0.88 -27.11 24.84
C PRO A 9 -1.72 -26.24 25.79
N ALA A 10 -2.34 -26.88 26.78
CA ALA A 10 -3.32 -26.28 27.71
C ALA A 10 -2.79 -25.12 28.58
N ASN A 11 -1.48 -24.85 28.53
CA ASN A 11 -0.77 -23.88 29.38
C ASN A 11 -0.19 -22.67 28.60
N PHE A 12 -0.56 -22.48 27.33
CA PHE A 12 -0.14 -21.28 26.61
C PHE A 12 -0.99 -20.09 27.09
N PRO A 13 -0.38 -18.98 27.54
CA PRO A 13 -1.13 -17.80 27.93
C PRO A 13 -1.94 -17.33 26.73
N ARG A 14 -3.28 -17.44 26.83
CA ARG A 14 -4.19 -16.83 25.86
C ARG A 14 -4.01 -15.33 26.05
N VAL A 15 -3.54 -14.65 25.01
CA VAL A 15 -3.54 -13.19 24.99
C VAL A 15 -4.95 -12.73 25.33
N ASP A 16 -5.06 -11.81 26.29
CA ASP A 16 -6.36 -11.33 26.73
C ASP A 16 -7.11 -10.69 25.55
N THR A 17 -8.40 -10.96 25.42
CA THR A 17 -9.22 -10.40 24.33
C THR A 17 -9.17 -8.87 24.27
N SER A 18 -8.97 -8.20 25.41
CA SER A 18 -8.76 -6.75 25.47
C SER A 18 -7.41 -6.35 24.87
N GLN A 19 -6.34 -7.09 25.15
CA GLN A 19 -5.02 -6.87 24.55
C GLN A 19 -5.02 -7.14 23.05
N GLN A 20 -5.76 -8.13 22.58
CA GLN A 20 -5.91 -8.40 21.15
C GLN A 20 -6.57 -7.21 20.44
N ARG A 21 -7.69 -6.70 20.98
CA ARG A 21 -8.40 -5.53 20.42
C ARG A 21 -7.53 -4.29 20.35
N VAL A 22 -6.79 -3.97 21.42
CA VAL A 22 -5.88 -2.81 21.43
C VAL A 22 -4.84 -2.93 20.32
N ARG A 23 -4.24 -4.11 20.13
CA ARG A 23 -3.28 -4.32 19.03
C ARG A 23 -3.91 -4.20 17.65
N ASP A 24 -5.15 -4.67 17.49
CA ASP A 24 -5.86 -4.58 16.22
C ASP A 24 -6.25 -3.12 15.91
N ASP A 25 -6.64 -2.35 16.92
CA ASP A 25 -6.88 -0.90 16.81
C ASP A 25 -5.58 -0.15 16.45
N ASP A 26 -4.47 -0.42 17.15
CA ASP A 26 -3.16 0.18 16.86
C ASP A 26 -2.70 -0.15 15.44
N ARG A 27 -2.81 -1.42 15.02
CA ARG A 27 -2.46 -1.86 13.67
C ARG A 27 -3.33 -1.17 12.63
N ARG A 28 -4.62 -1.04 12.91
CA ARG A 28 -5.55 -0.35 12.03
C ARG A 28 -5.19 1.12 11.90
N GLU A 29 -4.79 1.79 12.98
CA GLU A 29 -4.35 3.19 12.95
C GLU A 29 -3.11 3.35 12.07
N ILE A 30 -2.07 2.54 12.29
CA ILE A 30 -0.82 2.57 11.50
C ILE A 30 -1.10 2.36 10.02
N LEU A 31 -1.89 1.35 9.65
CA LEU A 31 -2.20 1.09 8.24
C LEU A 31 -3.05 2.21 7.62
N ASN A 32 -3.91 2.87 8.39
CA ASN A 32 -4.66 4.04 7.89
C ASN A 32 -3.74 5.24 7.65
N GLU A 33 -2.71 5.45 8.47
CA GLU A 33 -1.70 6.47 8.24
C GLU A 33 -0.88 6.17 6.98
N GLU A 34 -0.42 4.92 6.82
CA GLU A 34 0.27 4.47 5.61
C GLU A 34 -0.61 4.61 4.36
N LEU A 35 -1.89 4.24 4.46
CA LEU A 35 -2.86 4.41 3.38
C LEU A 35 -2.99 5.87 2.96
N ARG A 36 -3.12 6.79 3.93
CA ARG A 36 -3.19 8.23 3.64
C ARG A 36 -1.93 8.74 2.95
N ALA A 37 -0.76 8.31 3.42
CA ALA A 37 0.51 8.70 2.81
C ALA A 37 0.63 8.19 1.35
N GLU A 38 0.25 6.94 1.09
CA GLU A 38 0.32 6.37 -0.26
C GLU A 38 -0.76 6.97 -1.19
N GLU A 39 -1.94 7.32 -0.67
CA GLU A 39 -2.98 8.06 -1.42
C GLU A 39 -2.54 9.48 -1.78
N GLN A 40 -1.86 10.19 -0.87
CA GLN A 40 -1.28 11.51 -1.15
C GLN A 40 -0.21 11.43 -2.23
N LYS A 41 0.71 10.47 -2.09
CA LYS A 41 1.74 10.20 -3.10
C LYS A 41 1.13 9.86 -4.46
N LEU A 42 0.07 9.05 -4.50
CA LEU A 42 -0.64 8.73 -5.72
C LEU A 42 -1.22 9.99 -6.39
N ALA A 43 -1.83 10.87 -5.60
CA ALA A 43 -2.40 12.11 -6.10
C ALA A 43 -1.31 13.04 -6.68
N GLU A 44 -0.16 13.13 -6.02
CA GLU A 44 1.01 13.87 -6.49
C GLU A 44 1.56 13.29 -7.79
N GLN A 45 1.79 11.98 -7.86
CA GLN A 45 2.26 11.29 -9.07
C GLN A 45 1.29 11.49 -10.24
N LYS A 46 -0.02 11.38 -10.02
CA LYS A 46 -1.04 11.63 -11.05
C LYS A 46 -1.02 13.07 -11.53
N ARG A 47 -0.81 14.03 -10.61
CA ARG A 47 -0.69 15.45 -10.94
C ARG A 47 0.56 15.72 -11.78
N GLU A 48 1.70 15.14 -11.41
CA GLU A 48 2.95 15.27 -12.16
C GLU A 48 2.86 14.62 -13.54
N PHE A 49 2.25 13.43 -13.61
CA PHE A 49 2.02 12.71 -14.86
C PHE A 49 1.12 13.48 -15.84
N ASN A 50 0.24 14.34 -15.33
CA ASN A 50 -0.59 15.26 -16.12
C ASN A 50 -1.24 14.56 -17.34
N ASN A 51 -1.98 13.46 -17.09
CA ASN A 51 -2.63 12.64 -18.11
C ASN A 51 -1.68 12.06 -19.19
N GLY A 52 -0.39 11.89 -18.88
CA GLY A 52 0.63 11.39 -19.80
C GLY A 52 1.40 12.49 -20.53
N GLU A 53 1.10 13.75 -20.21
CA GLU A 53 1.79 14.93 -20.73
C GLU A 53 2.49 15.70 -19.61
N PRO A 54 3.41 15.08 -18.85
CA PRO A 54 4.12 15.79 -17.81
C PRO A 54 4.91 16.96 -18.42
N PRO A 55 5.07 18.08 -17.69
CA PRO A 55 5.84 19.21 -18.17
C PRO A 55 7.23 18.76 -18.63
N ARG A 56 7.65 19.21 -19.82
CA ARG A 56 9.00 18.94 -20.30
C ARG A 56 9.98 19.73 -19.47
N ASN A 57 10.97 19.05 -18.92
CA ASN A 57 12.08 19.74 -18.27
C ASN A 57 12.89 20.46 -19.34
N GLY A 58 13.40 21.66 -19.08
CA GLY A 58 14.13 22.47 -20.07
C GLY A 58 15.34 21.75 -20.71
N ASN A 59 15.83 20.69 -20.07
CA ASN A 59 16.94 19.84 -20.53
C ASN A 59 16.47 18.61 -21.36
N GLU A 60 15.17 18.39 -21.53
CA GLU A 60 14.57 17.27 -22.30
C GLU A 60 14.38 17.62 -23.78
N ARG A 61 15.41 18.16 -24.44
CA ARG A 61 15.40 18.30 -25.91
C ARG A 61 15.33 16.95 -26.62
N ASN A 62 15.72 15.87 -25.95
CA ASN A 62 15.64 14.51 -26.46
C ASN A 62 14.29 13.87 -26.15
N TYR A 63 13.49 13.67 -27.19
CA TYR A 63 12.17 13.05 -27.12
C TYR A 63 12.17 11.63 -26.55
N ALA A 64 13.23 10.84 -26.77
CA ALA A 64 13.33 9.48 -26.25
C ALA A 64 13.40 9.45 -24.71
N LYS A 65 14.20 10.36 -24.11
CA LYS A 65 14.30 10.49 -22.64
C LYS A 65 12.98 10.91 -22.01
N TYR A 66 12.24 11.78 -22.70
CA TYR A 66 10.90 12.17 -22.27
C TYR A 66 9.94 10.97 -22.26
N GLN A 67 9.90 10.18 -23.34
CA GLN A 67 9.04 8.99 -23.40
C GLN A 67 9.39 7.95 -22.33
N GLU A 68 10.68 7.73 -22.07
CA GLU A 68 11.15 6.85 -21.01
C GLU A 68 10.66 7.33 -19.63
N ARG A 69 10.81 8.62 -19.33
CA ARG A 69 10.30 9.21 -18.08
C ARG A 69 8.79 9.07 -17.94
N VAL A 70 8.02 9.34 -19.00
CA VAL A 70 6.56 9.16 -19.00
C VAL A 70 6.21 7.69 -18.72
N GLY A 71 6.96 6.76 -19.32
CA GLY A 71 6.84 5.33 -19.04
C GLY A 71 7.06 4.99 -17.57
N GLN A 72 8.18 5.47 -17.00
CA GLN A 72 8.51 5.26 -15.58
C GLN A 72 7.45 5.86 -14.65
N MET A 73 6.99 7.08 -14.91
CA MET A 73 5.92 7.73 -14.14
C MET A 73 4.64 6.89 -14.13
N ARG A 74 4.26 6.32 -15.28
CA ARG A 74 3.09 5.43 -15.37
C ARG A 74 3.28 4.15 -14.58
N GLU A 75 4.47 3.55 -14.63
CA GLU A 75 4.79 2.34 -13.85
C GLU A 75 4.76 2.62 -12.35
N ASP A 76 5.30 3.76 -11.91
CA ASP A 76 5.30 4.18 -10.52
C ASP A 76 3.87 4.43 -10.01
N ILE A 77 3.02 5.09 -10.81
CA ILE A 77 1.58 5.24 -10.50
C ILE A 77 0.93 3.88 -10.33
N ASN A 78 1.09 2.97 -11.29
CA ASN A 78 0.48 1.64 -11.23
C ASN A 78 0.93 0.86 -9.99
N ARG A 79 2.20 1.00 -9.57
CA ARG A 79 2.71 0.37 -8.35
C ARG A 79 2.05 0.97 -7.11
N THR A 80 1.97 2.28 -7.02
CA THR A 80 1.35 2.98 -5.89
C THR A 80 -0.15 2.69 -5.81
N GLU A 81 -0.87 2.59 -6.93
CA GLU A 81 -2.28 2.16 -6.94
C GLU A 81 -2.46 0.75 -6.34
N ARG A 82 -1.59 -0.19 -6.71
CA ARG A 82 -1.61 -1.56 -6.15
C ARG A 82 -1.32 -1.57 -4.65
N ASN A 83 -0.42 -0.71 -4.18
CA ASN A 83 -0.13 -0.58 -2.74
C ASN A 83 -1.35 -0.07 -1.97
N VAL A 84 -2.00 0.98 -2.48
CA VAL A 84 -3.25 1.52 -1.90
C VAL A 84 -4.32 0.44 -1.81
N GLU A 85 -4.51 -0.35 -2.87
CA GLU A 85 -5.46 -1.46 -2.86
C GLU A 85 -5.09 -2.55 -1.84
N ALA A 86 -3.80 -2.89 -1.72
CA ALA A 86 -3.32 -3.87 -0.76
C ALA A 86 -3.57 -3.41 0.69
N LEU A 87 -3.23 -2.15 1.01
CA LEU A 87 -3.45 -1.55 2.32
C LEU A 87 -4.95 -1.51 2.68
N ARG A 88 -5.81 -1.10 1.75
CA ARG A 88 -7.27 -1.11 1.95
C ARG A 88 -7.80 -2.51 2.28
N ARG A 89 -7.29 -3.54 1.60
CA ARG A 89 -7.66 -4.94 1.87
C ARG A 89 -7.15 -5.40 3.23
N GLU A 90 -5.92 -5.04 3.59
CA GLU A 90 -5.35 -5.41 4.89
C GLU A 90 -6.15 -4.79 6.04
N ILE A 91 -6.47 -3.50 5.97
CA ILE A 91 -7.31 -2.80 6.93
C ILE A 91 -8.69 -3.47 7.07
N ALA A 92 -9.32 -3.84 5.94
CA ALA A 92 -10.62 -4.50 5.94
C ALA A 92 -10.60 -5.91 6.57
N ASN A 93 -9.42 -6.53 6.66
CA ASN A 93 -9.25 -7.88 7.21
C ASN A 93 -8.87 -7.90 8.71
N ILE A 94 -8.65 -6.73 9.34
CA ILE A 94 -8.40 -6.63 10.79
C ILE A 94 -9.72 -6.87 11.55
N ARG A 95 -9.68 -7.74 12.58
CA ARG A 95 -10.85 -8.18 13.37
C ARG A 95 -10.48 -8.45 14.82
#